data_AF-A0A1Z3N256-F1
#
_entry.id   AF-A0A1Z3N256-F1
#
_cell.length_a   1.000
_cell.length_b   1.000
_cell.length_c   1.000
_cell.angle_alpha   90.00
_cell.angle_beta   90.00
_cell.angle_gamma   90.00
#
_symmetry.space_group_name_H-M   'P 1'
#
loop_
_entity.id
_entity.type
_entity.pdbx_description
1 polymer ?
#
loop_
_entity_poly.entity_id
_entity_poly.type
_entity_poly.pdbx_seq_one_letter_code
_entity_poly.pdbx_strand_id
1 'polypeptide(L)'
;MKGNGMKKIIIALALCSSAVSTAYAVEPVKADINNDALMKCQSEAKSDARLACYDKVLPPKVAEEAKPVVGVGKWQVSTKTSPVDDSENVYVSLSANDSFRSQFGESITPSLYITCREKKTELFLNWDTYLGLNETQMLSRLDKQKAKTKTWDISSDTKSVFYRGNVIEFVKALSQANSMFTQITPYNESPVSATFDVAGLSEALKPLQKACGWK
;
A
#
# COMPACT_ATOMS: atom_id res chain seq x y z
N MET A 1 -65.17 -33.65 -41.94
CA MET A 1 -64.35 -34.52 -41.05
C MET A 1 -62.96 -33.93 -40.94
N LYS A 2 -62.50 -33.67 -39.71
CA LYS A 2 -61.13 -33.25 -39.27
C LYS A 2 -60.64 -31.91 -39.87
N GLY A 3 -60.46 -30.80 -39.14
CA GLY A 3 -60.19 -30.60 -37.71
C GLY A 3 -58.69 -30.46 -37.45
N ASN A 4 -58.24 -29.20 -37.29
CA ASN A 4 -57.02 -28.68 -36.62
C ASN A 4 -56.39 -27.55 -37.46
N GLY A 5 -55.92 -26.44 -36.90
CA GLY A 5 -55.68 -26.10 -35.52
C GLY A 5 -54.78 -24.86 -35.51
N MET A 6 -55.35 -23.77 -35.00
CA MET A 6 -54.75 -22.48 -34.76
C MET A 6 -53.49 -22.61 -33.90
N LYS A 7 -52.34 -22.06 -34.33
CA LYS A 7 -51.18 -21.88 -33.44
C LYS A 7 -50.72 -20.42 -33.45
N LYS A 8 -50.87 -19.83 -32.27
CA LYS A 8 -50.58 -18.46 -31.90
C LYS A 8 -49.07 -18.19 -31.89
N ILE A 9 -48.71 -17.00 -32.34
CA ILE A 9 -47.41 -16.36 -32.23
C ILE A 9 -47.12 -16.09 -30.75
N ILE A 10 -45.96 -16.54 -30.24
CA ILE A 10 -45.36 -16.04 -29.01
C ILE A 10 -43.88 -15.75 -29.29
N ILE A 11 -43.54 -14.47 -29.18
CA ILE A 11 -42.18 -13.93 -29.19
C ILE A 11 -41.59 -14.17 -27.80
N ALA A 12 -40.39 -14.75 -27.73
CA ALA A 12 -39.57 -14.70 -26.53
C ALA A 12 -38.10 -14.49 -26.95
N LEU A 13 -37.66 -13.23 -26.80
CA LEU A 13 -36.27 -12.80 -26.87
C LEU A 13 -35.60 -13.25 -25.56
N ALA A 14 -34.56 -14.09 -25.63
CA ALA A 14 -33.69 -14.38 -24.49
C ALA A 14 -32.24 -14.09 -24.87
N LEU A 15 -31.77 -12.90 -24.48
CA LEU A 15 -30.36 -12.51 -24.49
C LEU A 15 -29.62 -13.29 -23.39
N CYS A 16 -28.73 -14.20 -23.78
CA CYS A 16 -27.73 -14.77 -22.88
C CYS A 16 -26.45 -13.92 -22.97
N SER A 17 -26.36 -12.88 -22.14
CA SER A 17 -25.10 -12.19 -21.84
C SER A 17 -24.34 -12.99 -20.80
N SER A 18 -23.39 -13.82 -21.20
CA SER A 18 -22.44 -14.43 -20.26
C SER A 18 -21.34 -13.42 -19.93
N ALA A 19 -21.60 -12.57 -18.94
CA ALA A 19 -20.55 -11.84 -18.25
C ALA A 19 -19.69 -12.84 -17.47
N VAL A 20 -18.46 -13.08 -17.92
CA VAL A 20 -17.47 -13.80 -17.14
C VAL A 20 -16.90 -12.81 -16.13
N SER A 21 -17.61 -12.67 -15.00
CA SER A 21 -17.05 -12.08 -13.80
C SER A 21 -16.10 -13.12 -13.20
N THR A 22 -14.79 -12.94 -13.39
CA THR A 22 -13.80 -13.66 -12.57
C THR A 22 -13.83 -13.08 -11.17
N ALA A 23 -14.82 -13.51 -10.39
CA ALA A 23 -14.73 -13.45 -8.94
C ALA A 23 -13.51 -14.29 -8.55
N TYR A 24 -12.58 -13.69 -7.82
CA TYR A 24 -11.57 -14.44 -7.10
C TYR A 24 -12.31 -15.36 -6.12
N ALA A 25 -12.45 -16.64 -6.49
CA ALA A 25 -12.84 -17.67 -5.55
C ALA A 25 -11.65 -17.84 -4.58
N VAL A 26 -11.77 -17.26 -3.39
CA VAL A 26 -11.04 -17.79 -2.24
C VAL A 26 -11.66 -19.16 -2.02
N GLU A 27 -10.92 -20.23 -2.33
CA GLU A 27 -11.38 -21.57 -2.01
C GLU A 27 -11.67 -21.61 -0.50
N PRO A 28 -12.88 -22.02 -0.08
CA PRO A 28 -13.12 -22.24 1.33
C PRO A 28 -12.14 -23.32 1.77
N VAL A 29 -11.27 -22.99 2.73
CA VAL A 29 -10.52 -24.00 3.47
C VAL A 29 -11.56 -24.88 4.14
N LYS A 30 -11.92 -26.00 3.50
CA LYS A 30 -12.60 -27.11 4.15
C LYS A 30 -11.56 -27.71 5.10
N ALA A 31 -11.42 -27.11 6.26
CA ALA A 31 -11.03 -27.89 7.41
C ALA A 31 -12.18 -28.89 7.62
N ASP A 32 -11.89 -30.19 7.54
CA ASP A 32 -12.81 -31.22 8.05
C ASP A 32 -12.88 -31.04 9.58
N ILE A 33 -13.66 -30.05 10.00
CA ILE A 33 -13.90 -29.76 11.40
C ILE A 33 -14.80 -30.89 11.92
N ASN A 34 -14.22 -31.79 12.69
CA ASN A 34 -14.97 -32.81 13.39
C ASN A 34 -15.78 -32.16 14.53
N ASN A 35 -16.97 -31.67 14.17
CA ASN A 35 -17.89 -30.99 15.10
C ASN A 35 -18.24 -31.88 16.30
N ASP A 36 -18.33 -33.20 16.13
CA ASP A 36 -18.63 -34.14 17.20
C ASP A 36 -17.49 -34.21 18.24
N ALA A 37 -16.24 -34.12 17.79
CA ALA A 37 -15.08 -34.07 18.67
C ALA A 37 -15.02 -32.74 19.46
N LEU A 38 -15.43 -31.63 18.85
CA LEU A 38 -15.50 -30.33 19.52
C LEU A 38 -16.61 -30.26 20.56
N MET A 39 -17.76 -30.87 20.28
CA MET A 39 -18.88 -30.94 21.23
C MET A 39 -18.51 -31.75 22.47
N LYS A 40 -17.70 -32.80 22.33
CA LYS A 40 -17.19 -33.56 23.48
C LYS A 40 -16.30 -32.71 24.40
N CYS A 41 -15.49 -31.82 23.85
CA CYS A 41 -14.67 -30.91 24.65
C CYS A 41 -15.50 -29.89 25.44
N GLN A 42 -16.71 -29.52 24.99
CA GLN A 42 -17.57 -28.59 25.73
C GLN A 42 -18.06 -29.16 27.08
N SER A 43 -18.17 -30.48 27.17
CA SER A 43 -18.62 -31.18 28.38
C SER A 43 -17.56 -31.21 29.50
N GLU A 44 -16.33 -30.75 29.24
CA GLU A 44 -15.27 -30.66 30.24
C GLU A 44 -15.50 -29.50 31.22
N ALA A 45 -15.69 -29.82 32.50
CA ALA A 45 -15.97 -28.84 33.55
C ALA A 45 -14.72 -28.04 33.99
N LYS A 46 -13.52 -28.62 33.86
CA LYS A 46 -12.26 -27.97 34.22
C LYS A 46 -11.72 -27.20 33.02
N SER A 47 -11.42 -25.91 33.21
CA SER A 47 -10.91 -25.01 32.16
C SER A 47 -9.70 -25.58 31.44
N ASP A 48 -8.76 -26.14 32.20
CA ASP A 48 -7.46 -26.58 31.66
C ASP A 48 -7.59 -27.90 30.89
N ALA A 49 -8.46 -28.79 31.37
CA ALA A 49 -8.80 -30.04 30.68
C ALA A 49 -9.57 -29.77 29.38
N ARG A 50 -10.49 -28.80 29.42
CA ARG A 50 -11.23 -28.35 28.25
C ARG A 50 -10.31 -27.73 27.20
N LEU A 51 -9.38 -26.88 27.62
CA LEU A 51 -8.38 -26.26 26.73
C LEU A 51 -7.50 -27.33 26.07
N ALA A 52 -6.95 -28.25 26.88
CA ALA A 52 -6.15 -29.35 26.35
C ALA A 52 -6.94 -30.29 25.42
N CYS A 53 -8.26 -30.43 25.60
CA CYS A 53 -9.13 -31.16 24.69
C CYS A 53 -9.24 -30.46 23.34
N TYR A 54 -9.49 -29.14 23.34
CA TYR A 54 -9.54 -28.36 22.11
C TYR A 54 -8.21 -28.38 21.35
N ASP A 55 -7.09 -28.23 22.04
CA ASP A 55 -5.76 -28.28 21.42
C ASP A 55 -5.42 -29.66 20.81
N LYS A 56 -6.10 -30.74 21.21
CA LYS A 56 -5.94 -32.05 20.56
C LYS A 56 -6.77 -32.19 19.28
N VAL A 57 -7.96 -31.61 19.26
CA VAL A 57 -8.88 -31.67 18.12
C VAL A 57 -8.49 -30.63 17.06
N LEU A 58 -7.99 -29.49 17.51
CA LEU A 58 -7.53 -28.36 16.74
C LEU A 58 -6.16 -27.95 17.29
N PRO A 59 -5.08 -28.70 16.98
CA PRO A 59 -3.75 -28.32 17.39
C PRO A 59 -3.53 -26.86 17.01
N PRO A 60 -3.10 -26.00 17.96
CA PRO A 60 -2.75 -24.65 17.61
C PRO A 60 -1.71 -24.79 16.50
N LYS A 61 -2.02 -24.21 15.34
CA LYS A 61 -1.03 -24.07 14.29
C LYS A 61 0.03 -23.19 14.95
N VAL A 62 1.08 -23.81 15.50
CA VAL A 62 2.31 -23.12 15.89
C VAL A 62 2.56 -22.22 14.71
N ALA A 63 2.62 -20.92 14.94
CA ALA A 63 2.88 -19.96 13.89
C ALA A 63 4.19 -20.42 13.25
N GLU A 64 4.05 -21.20 12.18
CA GLU A 64 5.09 -21.48 11.23
C GLU A 64 5.55 -20.08 10.90
N GLU A 65 6.77 -19.73 11.32
CA GLU A 65 7.33 -18.40 11.16
C GLU A 65 6.87 -17.89 9.81
N ALA A 66 5.96 -16.93 9.83
CA ALA A 66 5.33 -16.49 8.61
C ALA A 66 6.47 -15.97 7.76
N LYS A 67 6.89 -16.75 6.76
CA LYS A 67 7.71 -16.22 5.68
C LYS A 67 7.00 -14.94 5.27
N PRO A 68 7.67 -13.78 5.29
CA PRO A 68 6.99 -12.52 5.15
C PRO A 68 6.17 -12.63 3.87
N VAL A 69 4.83 -12.51 4.01
CA VAL A 69 3.99 -12.31 2.85
C VAL A 69 4.53 -11.03 2.25
N VAL A 70 5.21 -11.15 1.11
CA VAL A 70 5.82 -10.04 0.40
C VAL A 70 4.67 -9.19 -0.14
N GLY A 71 4.10 -8.38 0.75
CA GLY A 71 3.03 -7.45 0.50
C GLY A 71 3.57 -6.03 0.36
N VAL A 72 2.67 -5.10 0.11
CA VAL A 72 3.00 -3.68 -0.07
C VAL A 72 3.27 -2.95 1.26
N GLY A 73 3.33 -3.63 2.40
CA GLY A 73 3.54 -2.98 3.70
C GLY A 73 2.48 -1.92 4.02
N LYS A 74 2.92 -0.74 4.49
CA LYS A 74 2.06 0.42 4.77
C LYS A 74 1.83 1.32 3.54
N TRP A 75 2.34 0.92 2.38
CA TRP A 75 2.23 1.73 1.17
C TRP A 75 0.81 1.74 0.64
N GLN A 76 0.37 2.92 0.21
CA GLN A 76 -0.88 3.11 -0.50
C GLN A 76 -0.56 3.33 -1.97
N VAL A 77 -1.27 2.60 -2.85
CA VAL A 77 -1.10 2.71 -4.30
C VAL A 77 -2.43 3.10 -4.91
N SER A 78 -2.43 4.15 -5.73
CA SER A 78 -3.60 4.57 -6.49
C SER A 78 -3.23 4.83 -7.95
N THR A 79 -4.16 4.54 -8.84
CA THR A 79 -4.01 4.69 -10.28
C THR A 79 -5.13 5.56 -10.82
N LYS A 80 -4.81 6.47 -11.73
CA LYS A 80 -5.76 7.35 -12.42
C LYS A 80 -5.35 7.51 -13.88
N THR A 81 -6.32 7.59 -14.78
CA THR A 81 -6.05 7.97 -16.18
C THR A 81 -5.75 9.46 -16.26
N SER A 82 -4.69 9.84 -16.97
CA SER A 82 -4.34 11.24 -17.21
C SER A 82 -5.33 11.87 -18.18
N PRO A 83 -5.92 13.05 -17.87
CA PRO A 83 -6.72 13.80 -18.82
C PRO A 83 -5.87 14.50 -19.91
N VAL A 84 -4.54 14.46 -19.80
CA VAL A 84 -3.63 15.14 -20.74
C VAL A 84 -3.34 14.29 -21.96
N ASP A 85 -3.10 12.99 -21.76
CA ASP A 85 -2.62 12.07 -22.80
C ASP A 85 -3.13 10.63 -22.65
N ASP A 86 -4.16 10.40 -21.82
CA ASP A 86 -4.73 9.09 -21.48
C ASP A 86 -3.73 8.09 -20.87
N SER A 87 -2.55 8.54 -20.45
CA SER A 87 -1.57 7.68 -19.78
C SER A 87 -2.01 7.27 -18.38
N GLU A 88 -1.51 6.13 -17.91
CA GLU A 88 -1.76 5.66 -16.55
C GLU A 88 -0.89 6.43 -15.55
N ASN A 89 -1.49 7.29 -14.75
CA ASN A 89 -0.82 7.98 -13.64
C ASN A 89 -0.91 7.13 -12.37
N VAL A 90 0.24 6.83 -11.76
CA VAL A 90 0.34 5.99 -10.57
C VAL A 90 0.94 6.79 -9.42
N TYR A 91 0.31 6.70 -8.26
CA TYR A 91 0.73 7.39 -7.04
C TYR A 91 0.96 6.36 -5.95
N VAL A 92 2.19 6.32 -5.43
CA VAL A 92 2.61 5.44 -4.33
C VAL A 92 2.98 6.34 -3.16
N SER A 93 2.28 6.20 -2.03
CA SER A 93 2.45 7.08 -0.88
C SER A 93 2.60 6.34 0.45
N LEU A 94 3.31 6.97 1.37
CA LEU A 94 3.57 6.46 2.71
C LEU A 94 3.62 7.61 3.72
N SER A 95 2.84 7.52 4.79
CA SER A 95 2.94 8.45 5.92
C SER A 95 4.13 8.11 6.82
N ALA A 96 4.75 9.14 7.41
CA ALA A 96 5.77 8.97 8.43
C ALA A 96 5.21 8.25 9.67
N ASN A 97 6.09 7.57 10.41
CA ASN A 97 5.78 6.97 11.71
C ASN A 97 5.66 8.04 12.81
N ASP A 98 6.37 9.15 12.66
CA ASP A 98 6.49 10.21 13.65
C ASP A 98 5.84 11.50 13.11
N SER A 99 5.23 12.27 14.03
CA SER A 99 4.78 13.63 13.78
C SER A 99 5.72 14.62 14.45
N PHE A 100 5.79 15.85 13.93
CA PHE A 100 6.46 16.97 14.60
C PHE A 100 5.46 18.10 14.86
N ARG A 101 5.83 19.04 15.74
CA ARG A 101 5.02 20.23 16.02
C ARG A 101 5.56 21.41 15.20
N SER A 102 4.68 22.09 14.48
CA SER A 102 5.03 23.36 13.82
C SER A 102 5.23 24.47 14.85
N GLN A 103 5.81 25.61 14.43
CA GLN A 103 5.91 26.82 15.26
C GLN A 103 4.56 27.32 15.81
N PHE A 104 3.44 26.95 15.18
CA PHE A 104 2.08 27.32 15.63
C PHE A 104 1.42 26.25 16.52
N GLY A 105 2.15 25.18 16.86
CA GLY A 105 1.68 24.11 17.73
C GLY A 105 0.85 23.03 17.03
N GLU A 106 0.69 23.08 15.72
CA GLU A 106 0.00 22.04 14.94
C GLU A 106 0.86 20.76 14.89
N SER A 107 0.21 19.60 15.00
CA SER A 107 0.88 18.30 14.85
C SER A 107 0.83 17.86 13.39
N ILE A 108 1.99 17.83 12.73
CA ILE A 108 2.11 17.51 11.32
C ILE A 108 2.77 16.15 11.14
N THR A 109 2.20 15.31 10.28
CA THR A 109 2.78 14.02 9.90
C THR A 109 3.21 14.06 8.44
N PRO A 110 4.52 14.11 8.15
CA PRO A 110 5.02 14.12 6.78
C PRO A 110 4.56 12.92 5.97
N SER A 111 4.45 13.11 4.65
CA SER A 111 4.10 12.04 3.72
C SER A 111 5.07 12.00 2.55
N LEU A 112 5.51 10.79 2.24
CA LEU A 112 6.40 10.46 1.14
C LEU A 112 5.58 10.03 -0.07
N TYR A 113 5.96 10.52 -1.25
CA TYR A 113 5.29 10.21 -2.51
C TYR A 113 6.28 9.83 -3.59
N ILE A 114 5.97 8.77 -4.31
CA ILE A 114 6.62 8.37 -5.55
C ILE A 114 5.52 8.30 -6.60
N THR A 115 5.65 9.07 -7.67
CA THR A 115 4.59 9.20 -8.67
C THR A 115 5.10 8.93 -10.07
N CYS A 116 4.32 8.24 -10.88
CA CYS A 116 4.43 8.26 -12.33
C CYS A 116 3.32 9.14 -12.87
N ARG A 117 3.68 10.24 -13.52
CA ARG A 117 2.75 11.18 -14.13
C ARG A 117 3.18 11.50 -15.54
N GLU A 118 2.33 11.26 -16.53
CA GLU A 118 2.67 11.50 -17.95
C GLU A 118 4.05 10.88 -18.31
N LYS A 119 4.27 9.63 -17.85
CA LYS A 119 5.52 8.85 -18.00
C LYS A 119 6.76 9.44 -17.31
N LYS A 120 6.61 10.45 -16.46
CA LYS A 120 7.68 11.02 -15.63
C LYS A 120 7.59 10.48 -14.21
N THR A 121 8.72 9.94 -13.73
CA THR A 121 8.84 9.53 -12.32
C THR A 121 9.31 10.71 -11.47
N GLU A 122 8.61 10.98 -10.38
CA GLU A 122 8.96 11.98 -9.39
C GLU A 122 8.95 11.38 -7.98
N LEU A 123 9.78 11.94 -7.11
CA LEU A 123 9.86 11.60 -5.69
C LEU A 123 9.82 12.91 -4.91
N PHE A 124 8.90 13.01 -3.96
CA PHE A 124 8.83 14.16 -3.08
C PHE A 124 8.34 13.80 -1.68
N LEU A 125 8.70 14.63 -0.71
CA LEU A 125 8.18 14.58 0.65
C LEU A 125 7.38 15.85 0.91
N ASN A 126 6.14 15.68 1.36
CA ASN A 126 5.33 16.78 1.87
C ASN A 126 5.54 16.89 3.39
N TRP A 127 6.03 18.04 3.83
CA TRP A 127 6.25 18.38 5.24
C TRP A 127 5.13 19.25 5.81
N ASP A 128 4.18 19.67 4.97
CA ASP A 128 3.03 20.52 5.29
C ASP A 128 3.33 21.77 6.13
N THR A 129 4.57 22.26 6.03
CA THR A 129 5.04 23.49 6.67
C THR A 129 5.82 24.33 5.66
N TYR A 130 5.98 25.62 5.92
CA TYR A 130 6.68 26.52 5.02
C TYR A 130 8.19 26.24 5.01
N LEU A 131 8.73 25.82 3.86
CA LEU A 131 10.15 25.43 3.72
C LEU A 131 11.03 26.52 3.11
N GLY A 132 10.44 27.64 2.68
CA GLY A 132 11.13 28.71 1.95
C GLY A 132 10.84 28.66 0.44
N LEU A 133 11.82 29.05 -0.37
CA LEU A 133 11.67 29.18 -1.83
C LEU A 133 12.82 28.47 -2.57
N ASN A 134 12.52 28.00 -3.78
CA ASN A 134 13.45 27.37 -4.74
C ASN A 134 14.03 26.02 -4.29
N GLU A 135 14.84 25.99 -3.23
CA GLU A 135 15.56 24.79 -2.82
C GLU A 135 15.92 24.78 -1.33
N THR A 136 16.19 23.59 -0.80
CA THR A 136 16.65 23.40 0.58
C THR A 136 17.53 22.16 0.72
N GLN A 137 18.28 22.07 1.80
CA GLN A 137 19.05 20.89 2.14
C GLN A 137 18.24 19.95 3.02
N MET A 138 18.19 18.68 2.62
CA MET A 138 17.59 17.62 3.43
C MET A 138 18.62 16.52 3.67
N LEU A 139 18.74 16.13 4.93
CA LEU A 139 19.50 14.95 5.32
C LEU A 139 18.59 13.74 5.20
N SER A 140 19.10 12.66 4.59
CA SER A 140 18.44 11.36 4.56
C SER A 140 19.40 10.24 4.92
N ARG A 141 18.85 9.19 5.55
CA ARG A 141 19.59 7.98 5.93
C ARG A 141 18.70 6.77 5.70
N LEU A 142 19.20 5.81 4.93
CA LEU A 142 18.55 4.52 4.72
C LEU A 142 19.12 3.50 5.70
N ASP A 143 18.26 2.83 6.47
CA ASP A 143 18.62 1.88 7.50
C ASP A 143 19.79 2.39 8.39
N LYS A 144 20.88 1.61 8.46
CA LYS A 144 22.10 1.93 9.22
C LYS A 144 23.20 2.56 8.36
N GLN A 145 22.94 2.84 7.08
CA GLN A 145 23.93 3.42 6.16
C GLN A 145 24.38 4.83 6.61
N LYS A 146 25.44 5.37 6.01
CA LYS A 146 25.88 6.74 6.29
C LYS A 146 24.81 7.75 5.83
N ALA A 147 24.45 8.69 6.69
CA ALA A 147 23.55 9.78 6.35
C ALA A 147 24.16 10.66 5.24
N LYS A 148 23.30 11.15 4.34
CA LYS A 148 23.67 12.02 3.22
C LYS A 148 22.81 13.27 3.24
N THR A 149 23.45 14.43 3.16
CA THR A 149 22.76 15.70 2.94
C THR A 149 22.78 16.01 1.46
N LYS A 150 21.62 16.38 0.92
CA LYS A 150 21.48 16.72 -0.50
C LYS A 150 20.53 17.90 -0.66
N THR A 151 20.72 18.68 -1.73
CA THR A 151 19.78 19.73 -2.14
C THR A 151 18.56 19.12 -2.83
N TRP A 152 17.38 19.58 -2.43
CA TRP A 152 16.07 19.22 -2.99
C TRP A 152 15.36 20.49 -3.45
N ASP A 153 14.52 20.38 -4.48
CA ASP A 153 13.73 21.49 -5.03
C ASP A 153 12.47 21.70 -4.19
N ILE A 154 12.18 22.93 -3.76
CA ILE A 154 10.94 23.24 -3.04
C ILE A 154 9.78 23.34 -4.03
N SER A 155 8.64 22.78 -3.65
CA SER A 155 7.40 22.82 -4.43
C SER A 155 6.86 24.24 -4.61
N SER A 156 5.99 24.44 -5.61
CA SER A 156 5.34 25.73 -5.84
C SER A 156 4.41 26.17 -4.70
N ASP A 157 3.85 25.22 -3.94
CA ASP A 157 3.08 25.49 -2.72
C ASP A 157 3.96 25.61 -1.45
N THR A 158 5.29 25.52 -1.61
CA THR A 158 6.31 25.74 -0.57
C THR A 158 6.32 24.76 0.60
N LYS A 159 5.57 23.66 0.50
CA LYS A 159 5.36 22.68 1.58
C LYS A 159 6.01 21.32 1.34
N SER A 160 6.46 21.07 0.12
CA SER A 160 7.09 19.81 -0.27
C SER A 160 8.49 20.03 -0.84
N VAL A 161 9.29 18.97 -0.79
CA VAL A 161 10.62 18.92 -1.42
C VAL A 161 10.69 17.79 -2.43
N PHE A 162 11.17 18.08 -3.64
CA PHE A 162 11.35 17.15 -4.75
C PHE A 162 12.81 16.72 -4.85
N TYR A 163 13.03 15.43 -5.05
CA TYR A 163 14.39 14.88 -5.15
C TYR A 163 15.08 15.37 -6.43
N ARG A 164 16.23 16.01 -6.27
CA ARG A 164 17.05 16.47 -7.40
C ARG A 164 18.03 15.40 -7.87
N GLY A 165 18.00 15.05 -9.16
CA GLY A 165 18.96 14.12 -9.80
C GLY A 165 18.30 12.82 -10.26
N ASN A 166 19.02 11.70 -10.19
CA ASN A 166 18.50 10.40 -10.65
C ASN A 166 17.48 9.83 -9.65
N VAL A 167 16.21 10.18 -9.85
CA VAL A 167 15.08 9.74 -9.01
C VAL A 167 14.96 8.22 -9.01
N ILE A 168 15.01 7.58 -10.18
CA ILE A 168 14.81 6.12 -10.31
C ILE A 168 15.88 5.36 -9.53
N GLU A 169 17.15 5.77 -9.61
CA GLU A 169 18.23 5.12 -8.86
C GLU A 169 18.04 5.26 -7.34
N PHE A 170 17.65 6.44 -6.87
CA PHE A 170 17.39 6.65 -5.45
C PHE A 170 16.18 5.83 -4.97
N VAL A 171 15.10 5.76 -5.76
CA VAL A 171 13.94 4.94 -5.41
C VAL A 171 14.25 3.43 -5.46
N LYS A 172 15.11 2.97 -6.38
CA LYS A 172 15.62 1.58 -6.38
C LYS A 172 16.43 1.27 -5.11
N ALA A 173 17.24 2.22 -4.62
CA ALA A 173 17.94 2.07 -3.35
C ALA A 173 16.96 2.08 -2.16
N LEU A 174 15.94 2.95 -2.20
CA LEU A 174 14.89 3.02 -1.18
C LEU A 174 14.09 1.72 -1.10
N SER A 175 13.80 1.08 -2.24
CA SER A 175 13.03 -0.18 -2.28
C SER A 175 13.77 -1.39 -1.72
N GLN A 176 15.07 -1.25 -1.45
CA GLN A 176 15.91 -2.27 -0.80
C GLN A 176 16.07 -2.03 0.71
N ALA A 177 15.61 -0.89 1.22
CA ALA A 177 15.71 -0.53 2.63
C ALA A 177 14.46 -0.96 3.42
N ASN A 178 14.57 -1.01 4.74
CA ASN A 178 13.44 -1.20 5.64
C ASN A 178 12.98 0.13 6.25
N SER A 179 13.92 1.05 6.51
CA SER A 179 13.60 2.37 7.04
C SER A 179 14.34 3.51 6.35
N MET A 180 13.70 4.68 6.33
CA MET A 180 14.32 5.93 5.93
C MET A 180 14.10 6.98 7.03
N PHE A 181 15.19 7.56 7.51
CA PHE A 181 15.17 8.76 8.34
C PHE A 181 15.41 9.99 7.47
N THR A 182 14.65 11.05 7.69
CA THR A 182 14.87 12.36 7.07
C THR A 182 14.89 13.46 8.10
N GLN A 183 15.67 14.51 7.82
CA GLN A 183 15.71 15.74 8.61
C GLN A 183 15.80 16.94 7.69
N ILE A 184 15.00 17.95 7.97
CA ILE A 184 14.94 19.22 7.25
C ILE A 184 14.81 20.37 8.25
N THR A 185 15.18 21.58 7.84
CA THR A 185 14.96 22.80 8.61
C THR A 185 13.89 23.64 7.92
N PRO A 186 12.66 23.74 8.46
CA PRO A 186 11.65 24.65 7.95
C PRO A 186 12.13 26.11 8.07
N TYR A 187 11.52 27.01 7.29
CA TYR A 187 12.01 28.37 7.17
C TYR A 187 11.93 29.12 8.51
N ASN A 188 13.07 29.63 8.99
CA ASN A 188 13.22 30.30 10.29
C ASN A 188 12.78 29.45 11.50
N GLU A 189 12.76 28.12 11.39
CA GLU A 189 12.46 27.20 12.48
C GLU A 189 13.66 26.31 12.84
N SER A 190 13.52 25.50 13.89
CA SER A 190 14.50 24.48 14.24
C SER A 190 14.39 23.24 13.34
N PRO A 191 15.46 22.45 13.16
CA PRO A 191 15.38 21.21 12.39
C PRO A 191 14.33 20.25 12.93
N VAL A 192 13.56 19.65 12.02
CA VAL A 192 12.56 18.61 12.31
C VAL A 192 12.90 17.35 11.54
N SER A 193 12.45 16.20 12.05
CA SER A 193 12.75 14.90 11.46
C SER A 193 11.52 14.02 11.35
N ALA A 194 11.59 13.06 10.43
CA ALA A 194 10.58 12.03 10.26
C ALA A 194 11.24 10.69 9.92
N THR A 195 10.64 9.61 10.40
CA THR A 195 11.04 8.24 10.07
C THR A 195 9.94 7.57 9.26
N PHE A 196 10.32 6.84 8.22
CA PHE A 196 9.43 6.09 7.35
C PHE A 196 9.78 4.60 7.40
N ASP A 197 8.77 3.75 7.55
CA ASP A 197 8.86 2.30 7.38
C ASP A 197 8.64 1.96 5.90
N VAL A 198 9.73 1.87 5.14
CA VAL A 198 9.70 1.78 3.68
C VAL A 198 9.67 0.33 3.18
N ALA A 199 9.59 -0.65 4.10
CA ALA A 199 9.44 -2.05 3.75
C ALA A 199 8.20 -2.28 2.85
N GLY A 200 8.32 -3.21 1.90
CA GLY A 200 7.27 -3.49 0.92
C GLY A 200 7.23 -2.55 -0.30
N LEU A 201 8.10 -1.53 -0.36
CA LEU A 201 8.14 -0.59 -1.49
C LEU A 201 8.40 -1.28 -2.84
N SER A 202 9.25 -2.31 -2.87
CA SER A 202 9.53 -3.05 -4.11
C SER A 202 8.26 -3.65 -4.75
N GLU A 203 7.31 -4.08 -3.93
CA GLU A 203 6.02 -4.58 -4.41
C GLU A 203 5.07 -3.43 -4.78
N ALA A 204 5.01 -2.39 -3.95
CA ALA A 204 4.17 -1.22 -4.18
C ALA A 204 4.52 -0.47 -5.48
N LEU A 205 5.78 -0.55 -5.92
CA LEU A 205 6.26 0.09 -7.15
C LEU A 205 5.88 -0.63 -8.44
N LYS A 206 5.40 -1.88 -8.41
CA LYS A 206 5.16 -2.67 -9.65
C LYS A 206 4.23 -1.96 -10.65
N PRO A 207 3.08 -1.37 -10.25
CA PRO A 207 2.24 -0.63 -11.18
C PRO A 207 2.94 0.62 -11.74
N LEU A 208 3.68 1.32 -10.88
CA LEU A 208 4.42 2.53 -11.24
C LEU A 208 5.52 2.23 -12.26
N GLN A 209 6.29 1.15 -12.04
CA GLN A 209 7.35 0.69 -12.94
C GLN A 209 6.82 0.37 -14.33
N LYS A 210 5.65 -0.29 -14.40
CA LYS A 210 4.96 -0.57 -15.66
C LYS A 210 4.53 0.71 -16.37
N ALA A 211 3.84 1.61 -15.66
CA ALA A 211 3.32 2.85 -16.23
C ALA A 211 4.43 3.80 -16.75
N CYS A 212 5.54 3.90 -16.01
CA CYS A 212 6.67 4.76 -16.35
C CYS A 212 7.78 4.05 -17.15
N GLY A 213 7.59 2.78 -17.53
CA GLY A 213 8.54 2.04 -18.36
C GLY A 213 9.93 1.92 -17.76
N TRP A 214 10.03 1.66 -16.45
CA TRP A 214 11.32 1.43 -15.80
C TRP A 214 11.99 0.20 -16.42
N LYS A 215 13.28 0.30 -16.72
CA LYS A 215 14.13 -0.80 -17.16
C LYS A 215 14.97 -1.35 -16.00
#